data_AF-A0A672PMU3-F1
#
_entry.id   AF-A0A672PMU3-F1
#
_cell.length_a   1.000
_cell.length_b   1.000
_cell.length_c   1.000
_cell.angle_alpha   90.00
_cell.angle_beta   90.00
_cell.angle_gamma   90.00
#
_symmetry.space_group_name_H-M   'P 1'
#
loop_
_entity.id
_entity.type
_entity.pdbx_description
1 polymer ?
#
loop_
_entity_poly.entity_id
_entity_poly.type
_entity_poly.pdbx_seq_one_letter_code
_entity_poly.pdbx_strand_id
1 'polypeptide(L)'
;MTCFICISVFCLSAFLMEAQGTYGPYLRNHNQLYGDRQRSHFTPNMPGPGHGNSINFGAPAELCKSRPLDLVFIIDSSRSVRPAEFEKVKIFLSEMVDSLDIGSDATRVALVNYASTVNIEFLLKKYFSKAEVKQAFSRIDPLSTGTMTGLAIKTAMEQVFTESAGARPLKKNIGKVAIIVTDGRPQDKVEEVAAAARAFGIEIYAVGVDRADMRSLKQMASQPLDDHVFYVETYGVIEKLTSKFRETLCGFDACALGHNCQHICVNNNASYFCECREGYVINSDKKTCSKQTNGFVHVWDVHRKFKCLEERIY
;
A
#
# COMPACT_ATOMS: atom_id res chain seq x y z
N MET A 1 49.35 -8.74 -16.22
CA MET A 1 49.40 -10.17 -16.53
C MET A 1 49.52 -10.95 -15.23
N THR A 2 48.51 -11.80 -14.97
CA THR A 2 48.55 -13.05 -14.19
C THR A 2 49.11 -13.04 -12.76
N CYS A 3 48.23 -13.22 -11.77
CA CYS A 3 48.15 -14.53 -11.10
C CYS A 3 46.74 -14.76 -10.53
N PHE A 4 46.33 -16.02 -10.54
CA PHE A 4 44.98 -16.55 -10.65
C PHE A 4 44.75 -17.56 -9.50
N ILE A 5 43.49 -17.68 -9.04
CA ILE A 5 42.77 -18.91 -8.60
C ILE A 5 43.17 -19.60 -7.29
N CYS A 6 42.22 -19.62 -6.33
CA CYS A 6 41.57 -20.82 -5.74
C CYS A 6 40.59 -20.31 -4.66
N ILE A 7 39.30 -20.66 -4.69
CA ILE A 7 38.65 -21.73 -3.89
C ILE A 7 37.25 -21.91 -4.54
N SER A 8 37.07 -22.88 -5.45
CA SER A 8 36.50 -24.22 -5.26
C SER A 8 35.03 -24.28 -4.80
N VAL A 9 34.18 -24.57 -5.78
CA VAL A 9 32.83 -25.15 -5.74
C VAL A 9 32.87 -26.56 -5.14
N PHE A 10 31.90 -26.96 -4.31
CA PHE A 10 31.24 -28.29 -4.26
C PHE A 10 30.40 -28.43 -2.98
N CYS A 11 29.07 -28.47 -3.09
CA CYS A 11 28.25 -29.46 -2.38
C CYS A 11 26.81 -29.44 -2.90
N LEU A 12 26.47 -30.48 -3.66
CA LEU A 12 25.14 -30.79 -4.14
C LEU A 12 25.00 -32.30 -3.97
N SER A 13 24.17 -32.75 -3.01
CA SER A 13 23.25 -33.88 -3.17
C SER A 13 22.64 -34.35 -1.83
N ALA A 14 21.31 -34.49 -1.89
CA ALA A 14 20.48 -35.56 -1.35
C ALA A 14 20.44 -35.82 0.18
N PHE A 15 19.27 -35.55 0.76
CA PHE A 15 18.62 -36.52 1.65
C PHE A 15 17.09 -36.47 1.45
N LEU A 16 16.57 -37.54 0.84
CA LEU A 16 15.17 -37.96 0.90
C LEU A 16 14.96 -38.64 2.25
N MET A 17 13.84 -38.36 2.94
CA MET A 17 13.15 -39.35 3.78
C MET A 17 11.71 -38.89 4.10
N GLU A 18 10.86 -39.90 4.17
CA GLU A 18 9.40 -39.89 4.23
C GLU A 18 8.84 -39.38 5.56
N ALA A 19 7.62 -38.83 5.53
CA ALA A 19 6.67 -38.96 6.63
C ALA A 19 5.23 -38.95 6.10
N GLN A 20 4.53 -40.04 6.36
CA GLN A 20 3.12 -40.28 6.09
C GLN A 20 2.23 -39.42 7.00
N GLY A 21 1.07 -38.99 6.51
CA GLY A 21 0.06 -38.27 7.28
C GLY A 21 -1.27 -38.19 6.55
N THR A 22 -2.00 -39.30 6.57
CA THR A 22 -3.43 -39.41 6.23
C THR A 22 -4.30 -38.51 7.11
N TYR A 23 -5.35 -37.86 6.60
CA TYR A 23 -6.73 -37.83 7.13
C TYR A 23 -7.66 -37.09 6.14
N GLY A 24 -8.84 -37.65 5.89
CA GLY A 24 -9.71 -37.40 4.73
C GLY A 24 -10.74 -36.26 4.84
N PRO A 25 -11.67 -36.18 3.86
CA PRO A 25 -12.54 -35.03 3.63
C PRO A 25 -13.88 -35.15 4.39
N TYR A 26 -14.34 -34.06 4.99
CA TYR A 26 -15.71 -33.94 5.50
C TYR A 26 -16.59 -33.20 4.49
N LEU A 27 -17.31 -33.97 3.68
CA LEU A 27 -18.55 -33.56 3.02
C LEU A 27 -19.71 -33.83 3.98
N ARG A 28 -20.59 -32.84 4.19
CA ARG A 28 -21.97 -33.12 4.61
C ARG A 28 -22.93 -32.07 4.05
N ASN A 29 -23.60 -32.47 2.97
CA ASN A 29 -24.93 -31.97 2.61
C ASN A 29 -25.96 -32.54 3.59
N HIS A 30 -26.94 -31.74 3.97
CA HIS A 30 -28.29 -32.22 4.27
C HIS A 30 -29.32 -31.19 3.83
N ASN A 31 -30.13 -31.59 2.85
CA ASN A 31 -31.44 -31.04 2.50
C ASN A 31 -32.48 -31.41 3.56
N GLN A 32 -33.49 -30.53 3.72
CA GLN A 32 -34.95 -30.78 3.87
C GLN A 32 -35.58 -29.70 4.78
N LEU A 33 -36.43 -28.79 4.28
CA LEU A 33 -37.85 -28.91 3.82
C LEU A 33 -38.88 -28.73 4.96
N TYR A 34 -39.99 -28.04 4.61
CA TYR A 34 -41.19 -27.64 5.38
C TYR A 34 -41.07 -26.34 6.18
N GLY A 35 -42.03 -25.40 6.20
CA GLY A 35 -43.39 -25.34 5.66
C GLY A 35 -44.15 -24.18 6.35
N ASP A 36 -45.10 -23.58 5.63
CA ASP A 36 -45.91 -22.40 5.96
C ASP A 36 -46.52 -22.31 7.37
N ARG A 37 -46.64 -21.08 7.91
CA ARG A 37 -47.92 -20.59 8.48
C ARG A 37 -48.00 -19.05 8.60
N GLN A 38 -49.16 -18.53 8.18
CA GLN A 38 -49.57 -17.12 8.16
C GLN A 38 -50.06 -16.56 9.51
N ARG A 39 -50.07 -15.21 9.57
CA ARG A 39 -51.01 -14.26 10.24
C ARG A 39 -51.15 -14.27 11.77
N SER A 40 -50.91 -13.10 12.38
CA SER A 40 -51.99 -12.21 12.88
C SER A 40 -51.48 -10.91 13.51
N HIS A 41 -52.12 -9.80 13.15
CA HIS A 41 -52.09 -8.47 13.79
C HIS A 41 -52.51 -8.50 15.27
N PHE A 42 -51.90 -7.66 16.12
CA PHE A 42 -52.57 -6.85 17.17
C PHE A 42 -51.67 -5.67 17.59
N THR A 43 -52.26 -4.49 17.79
CA THR A 43 -51.64 -3.20 18.17
C THR A 43 -51.83 -2.93 19.70
N PRO A 44 -51.65 -1.70 20.25
CA PRO A 44 -50.54 -1.31 21.14
C PRO A 44 -50.96 -0.93 22.59
N ASN A 45 -50.00 -0.83 23.54
CA ASN A 45 -49.85 0.26 24.54
C ASN A 45 -49.04 -0.11 25.81
N MET A 46 -47.91 0.61 25.99
CA MET A 46 -47.28 1.25 27.19
C MET A 46 -47.10 0.48 28.55
N PRO A 47 -46.41 1.07 29.57
CA PRO A 47 -44.94 1.16 29.69
C PRO A 47 -44.43 0.56 31.03
N GLY A 48 -43.16 0.18 31.09
CA GLY A 48 -42.52 -0.27 32.34
C GLY A 48 -41.02 0.03 32.36
N PRO A 49 -40.46 0.55 33.47
CA PRO A 49 -39.08 1.01 33.55
C PRO A 49 -38.16 -0.17 33.90
N GLY A 50 -37.03 -0.28 33.21
CA GLY A 50 -36.05 -1.33 33.49
C GLY A 50 -34.71 -0.95 32.93
N HIS A 51 -33.80 -0.58 33.82
CA HIS A 51 -32.40 -0.34 33.54
C HIS A 51 -31.77 -1.47 32.73
N GLY A 52 -31.22 -1.10 31.57
CA GLY A 52 -30.30 -1.91 30.80
C GLY A 52 -29.54 -0.98 29.88
N ASN A 53 -28.36 -0.55 30.30
CA ASN A 53 -27.41 0.16 29.43
C ASN A 53 -27.07 -0.77 28.26
N SER A 54 -27.76 -0.60 27.13
CA SER A 54 -27.25 -1.06 25.84
C SER A 54 -26.10 -0.13 25.47
N ILE A 55 -24.89 -0.54 25.86
CA ILE A 55 -23.66 -0.06 25.25
C ILE A 55 -23.77 -0.33 23.75
N ASN A 56 -24.11 0.73 23.00
CA ASN A 56 -23.96 0.78 21.56
C ASN A 56 -22.49 0.51 21.23
N PHE A 57 -22.16 -0.74 20.90
CA PHE A 57 -20.95 -1.05 20.13
C PHE A 57 -21.20 -0.71 18.65
N GLY A 58 -21.60 0.53 18.39
CA GLY A 58 -21.28 1.17 17.13
C GLY A 58 -19.85 1.64 17.27
N ALA A 59 -18.89 0.85 16.78
CA ALA A 59 -17.52 1.34 16.62
C ALA A 59 -17.60 2.68 15.87
N PRO A 60 -17.12 3.79 16.43
CA PRO A 60 -17.24 5.07 15.75
C PRO A 60 -16.36 5.00 14.50
N ALA A 61 -16.94 5.34 13.35
CA ALA A 61 -16.27 5.50 12.07
C ALA A 61 -15.31 6.71 12.04
N GLU A 62 -14.70 7.06 13.18
CA GLU A 62 -13.95 8.30 13.40
C GLU A 62 -12.48 8.07 13.78
N LEU A 63 -11.93 6.89 13.46
CA LEU A 63 -10.57 6.48 13.82
C LEU A 63 -9.70 6.00 12.66
N CYS A 64 -10.23 6.06 11.44
CA CYS A 64 -9.45 5.83 10.24
C CYS A 64 -8.88 7.18 9.77
N LYS A 65 -7.62 7.49 10.13
CA LYS A 65 -6.87 8.46 9.34
C LYS A 65 -6.35 7.75 8.11
N SER A 66 -6.82 8.20 6.94
CA SER A 66 -6.28 7.75 5.65
C SER A 66 -4.78 8.02 5.64
N ARG A 67 -3.98 6.96 5.61
CA ARG A 67 -2.54 7.06 5.50
C ARG A 67 -2.19 7.65 4.14
N PRO A 68 -1.15 8.49 4.09
CA PRO A 68 -0.75 9.06 2.82
C PRO A 68 -0.24 7.95 1.88
N LEU A 69 -0.67 7.99 0.61
CA LEU A 69 -0.33 6.99 -0.41
C LEU A 69 0.14 7.64 -1.72
N ASP A 70 1.17 7.09 -2.36
CA ASP A 70 1.51 7.44 -3.74
C ASP A 70 0.82 6.43 -4.68
N LEU A 71 -0.24 6.85 -5.35
CA LEU A 71 -1.08 6.01 -6.20
C LEU A 71 -0.87 6.35 -7.69
N VAL A 72 -0.54 5.35 -8.49
CA VAL A 72 -0.40 5.50 -9.95
C VAL A 72 -1.38 4.58 -10.65
N PHE A 73 -2.26 5.16 -11.46
CA PHE A 73 -3.09 4.40 -12.39
C PHE A 73 -2.30 4.18 -13.69
N ILE A 74 -2.24 2.94 -14.15
CA ILE A 74 -1.62 2.55 -15.43
C ILE A 74 -2.74 1.96 -16.28
N ILE A 75 -3.29 2.75 -17.19
CA ILE A 75 -4.47 2.37 -17.98
C ILE A 75 -4.09 1.97 -19.40
N ASP A 76 -4.67 0.86 -19.83
CA ASP A 76 -4.61 0.36 -21.19
C ASP A 76 -5.64 1.12 -22.05
N SER A 77 -5.15 1.74 -23.12
CA SER A 77 -5.96 2.34 -24.19
C SER A 77 -5.62 1.71 -25.54
N SER A 78 -5.24 0.44 -25.56
CA SER A 78 -4.97 -0.28 -26.79
C SER A 78 -6.25 -0.51 -27.61
N ARG A 79 -6.07 -0.99 -28.86
CA ARG A 79 -7.20 -1.22 -29.78
C ARG A 79 -8.18 -2.29 -29.27
N SER A 80 -7.74 -3.22 -28.41
CA SER A 80 -8.65 -4.21 -27.83
C SER A 80 -9.68 -3.54 -26.93
N VAL A 81 -9.28 -2.48 -26.23
CA VAL A 81 -10.14 -1.71 -25.32
C VAL A 81 -11.12 -0.90 -26.16
N ARG A 82 -12.36 -1.36 -26.24
CA ARG A 82 -13.42 -0.67 -27.00
C ARG A 82 -13.76 0.66 -26.33
N PRO A 83 -14.23 1.67 -27.09
CA PRO A 83 -14.58 2.98 -26.52
C PRO A 83 -15.54 2.91 -25.33
N ALA A 84 -16.56 2.04 -25.38
CA ALA A 84 -17.48 1.85 -24.27
C ALA A 84 -16.81 1.28 -23.01
N GLU A 85 -15.83 0.38 -23.17
CA GLU A 85 -15.07 -0.19 -22.06
C GLU A 85 -14.10 0.85 -21.48
N PHE A 86 -13.51 1.68 -22.33
CA PHE A 86 -12.66 2.78 -21.89
C PHE A 86 -13.43 3.80 -21.03
N GLU A 87 -14.68 4.10 -21.38
CA GLU A 87 -15.54 4.93 -20.54
C GLU A 87 -15.85 4.28 -19.18
N LYS A 88 -16.02 2.94 -19.12
CA LYS A 88 -16.12 2.24 -17.83
C LYS A 88 -14.85 2.39 -16.99
N VAL A 89 -13.66 2.37 -17.63
CA VAL A 89 -12.40 2.64 -16.93
C VAL A 89 -12.39 4.04 -16.33
N LYS A 90 -12.79 5.08 -17.08
CA LYS A 90 -12.86 6.46 -16.55
C LYS A 90 -13.82 6.59 -15.35
N ILE A 91 -14.96 5.90 -15.40
CA ILE A 91 -15.92 5.84 -14.29
C ILE A 91 -15.27 5.16 -13.09
N PHE A 92 -14.66 3.98 -13.28
CA PHE A 92 -13.94 3.25 -12.24
C PHE A 92 -12.88 4.11 -11.54
N LEU A 93 -12.04 4.81 -12.31
CA LEU A 93 -11.02 5.72 -11.77
C LEU A 93 -11.64 6.84 -10.94
N SER A 94 -12.74 7.41 -11.44
CA SER A 94 -13.44 8.53 -10.78
C SER A 94 -14.07 8.12 -9.46
N GLU A 95 -14.76 6.98 -9.43
CA GLU A 95 -15.38 6.42 -8.21
C GLU A 95 -14.32 6.01 -7.18
N MET A 96 -13.19 5.47 -7.64
CA MET A 96 -12.08 5.16 -6.74
C MET A 96 -11.54 6.42 -6.07
N VAL A 97 -11.30 7.49 -6.84
CA VAL A 97 -10.83 8.78 -6.28
C VAL A 97 -11.84 9.40 -5.31
N ASP A 98 -13.14 9.22 -5.52
CA ASP A 98 -14.14 9.68 -4.56
C ASP A 98 -13.99 9.01 -3.18
N SER A 99 -13.53 7.75 -3.15
CA SER A 99 -13.34 6.98 -1.93
C SER A 99 -12.06 7.27 -1.14
N LEU A 100 -11.09 7.98 -1.75
CA LEU A 100 -9.76 8.26 -1.18
C LEU A 100 -9.70 9.67 -0.57
N ASP A 101 -8.73 9.93 0.30
CA ASP A 101 -8.39 11.30 0.70
C ASP A 101 -7.25 11.83 -0.17
N ILE A 102 -7.53 12.84 -1.00
CA ILE A 102 -6.59 13.37 -2.02
C ILE A 102 -6.00 14.68 -1.50
N GLY A 103 -4.66 14.79 -1.53
CA GLY A 103 -3.98 15.99 -1.05
C GLY A 103 -2.46 15.90 -1.12
N SER A 104 -1.79 17.03 -0.90
CA SER A 104 -0.32 17.11 -0.89
C SER A 104 0.30 16.21 0.18
N ASP A 105 -0.36 16.10 1.34
CA ASP A 105 0.10 15.29 2.49
C ASP A 105 -0.79 14.06 2.74
N ALA A 106 -1.71 13.77 1.81
CA ALA A 106 -2.59 12.60 1.82
C ALA A 106 -2.26 11.68 0.62
N THR A 107 -3.26 11.24 -0.14
CA THR A 107 -3.04 10.46 -1.37
C THR A 107 -2.65 11.38 -2.52
N ARG A 108 -1.53 11.08 -3.17
CA ARG A 108 -1.10 11.71 -4.42
C ARG A 108 -1.40 10.75 -5.55
N VAL A 109 -1.97 11.26 -6.65
CA VAL A 109 -2.39 10.46 -7.79
C VAL A 109 -1.61 10.86 -9.03
N ALA A 110 -1.18 9.87 -9.80
CA ALA A 110 -0.67 10.04 -11.15
C ALA A 110 -1.38 9.09 -12.10
N LEU A 111 -1.28 9.39 -13.38
CA LEU A 111 -1.89 8.59 -14.44
C LEU A 111 -0.92 8.39 -15.59
N VAL A 112 -0.76 7.12 -15.95
CA VAL A 112 -0.03 6.65 -17.12
C VAL A 112 -1.04 5.98 -18.04
N ASN A 113 -1.11 6.43 -19.29
CA ASN A 113 -1.96 5.90 -20.33
C ASN A 113 -1.07 5.22 -21.37
N TYR A 114 -1.35 3.98 -21.76
CA TYR A 114 -0.48 3.25 -22.69
C TYR A 114 -1.24 2.48 -23.77
N ALA A 115 -0.56 2.29 -24.90
CA ALA A 115 -0.94 1.38 -25.97
C ALA A 115 0.36 0.84 -26.61
N SER A 116 0.68 1.19 -27.86
CA SER A 116 2.03 0.99 -28.44
C SER A 116 3.10 1.89 -27.82
N THR A 117 2.68 3.04 -27.29
CA THR A 117 3.52 4.02 -26.59
C THR A 117 2.98 4.25 -25.19
N VAL A 118 3.81 4.85 -24.34
CA VAL A 118 3.42 5.23 -22.97
C VAL A 118 3.33 6.75 -22.90
N ASN A 119 2.16 7.25 -22.52
CA ASN A 119 1.91 8.65 -22.26
C ASN A 119 1.73 8.86 -20.75
N ILE A 120 2.43 9.85 -20.17
CA ILE A 120 2.23 10.25 -18.77
C ILE A 120 1.26 11.42 -18.79
N GLU A 121 -0.01 11.16 -18.47
CA GLU A 121 -1.07 12.18 -18.50
C GLU A 121 -0.84 13.25 -17.42
N PHE A 122 -0.45 12.82 -16.21
CA PHE A 122 0.00 13.70 -15.15
C PHE A 122 0.78 12.96 -14.06
N LEU A 123 1.67 13.69 -13.38
CA LEU A 123 2.55 13.19 -12.32
C LEU A 123 1.96 13.42 -10.91
N LEU A 124 2.52 12.74 -9.91
CA LEU A 124 2.10 12.76 -8.49
C LEU A 124 2.09 14.16 -7.86
N LYS A 125 2.85 15.11 -8.43
CA LYS A 125 2.94 16.51 -7.97
C LYS A 125 1.96 17.47 -8.65
N LYS A 126 1.11 16.99 -9.57
CA LYS A 126 0.32 17.87 -10.44
C LYS A 126 -0.99 18.33 -9.82
N TYR A 127 -1.76 17.41 -9.25
CA TYR A 127 -3.10 17.66 -8.72
C TYR A 127 -3.21 17.21 -7.28
N PHE A 128 -3.89 18.02 -6.46
CA PHE A 128 -4.06 17.77 -5.02
C PHE A 128 -5.52 17.87 -4.57
N SER A 129 -6.46 17.94 -5.50
CA SER A 129 -7.90 17.90 -5.21
C SER A 129 -8.61 16.83 -6.04
N LYS A 130 -9.65 16.23 -5.45
CA LYS A 130 -10.50 15.24 -6.15
C LYS A 130 -11.08 15.79 -7.45
N ALA A 131 -11.53 17.05 -7.42
CA ALA A 131 -12.17 17.69 -8.57
C ALA A 131 -11.20 17.80 -9.77
N GLU A 132 -9.96 18.22 -9.53
CA GLU A 132 -8.95 18.34 -10.59
C GLU A 132 -8.54 16.97 -11.14
N VAL A 133 -8.34 15.97 -10.27
CA VAL A 133 -7.99 14.61 -10.70
C VAL A 133 -9.11 14.00 -11.56
N LYS A 134 -10.37 14.11 -11.13
CA LYS A 134 -11.53 13.62 -11.89
C LYS A 134 -11.70 14.36 -13.21
N GLN A 135 -11.49 15.68 -13.21
CA GLN A 135 -11.51 16.45 -14.45
C GLN A 135 -10.40 15.99 -15.41
N ALA A 136 -9.19 15.71 -14.91
CA ALA A 136 -8.13 15.15 -15.73
C ALA A 136 -8.53 13.79 -16.32
N PHE A 137 -9.16 12.90 -15.54
CA PHE A 137 -9.66 11.62 -16.05
C PHE A 137 -10.68 11.76 -17.18
N SER A 138 -11.62 12.71 -17.07
CA SER A 138 -12.64 12.93 -18.09
C SER A 138 -12.07 13.35 -19.46
N ARG A 139 -10.88 13.97 -19.47
CA ARG A 139 -10.23 14.53 -20.66
C ARG A 139 -9.25 13.57 -21.33
N ILE A 140 -9.08 12.36 -20.81
CA ILE A 140 -8.17 11.38 -21.42
C ILE A 140 -8.79 10.90 -22.73
N ASP A 141 -8.02 11.06 -23.81
CA ASP A 141 -8.32 10.42 -25.08
C ASP A 141 -7.65 9.05 -25.14
N PRO A 142 -8.37 7.99 -25.57
CA PRO A 142 -7.77 6.68 -25.74
C PRO A 142 -6.70 6.75 -26.83
N LEU A 143 -5.58 6.09 -26.56
CA LEU A 143 -4.58 5.81 -27.57
C LEU A 143 -5.12 4.77 -28.58
N SER A 144 -4.28 4.40 -29.55
CA SER A 144 -4.63 3.35 -30.51
C SER A 144 -3.47 2.40 -30.72
N THR A 145 -3.83 1.14 -30.99
CA THR A 145 -2.94 0.07 -31.47
C THR A 145 -1.90 -0.39 -30.46
N GLY A 146 -1.70 -1.72 -30.38
CA GLY A 146 -0.66 -2.38 -29.58
C GLY A 146 -0.85 -2.27 -28.07
N THR A 147 -0.17 -3.13 -27.32
CA THR A 147 -0.36 -3.27 -25.87
C THR A 147 0.98 -3.52 -25.18
N MET A 148 1.74 -2.45 -24.94
CA MET A 148 3.09 -2.48 -24.35
C MET A 148 3.04 -2.30 -22.83
N THR A 149 2.40 -3.24 -22.14
CA THR A 149 2.17 -3.16 -20.69
C THR A 149 3.47 -3.21 -19.89
N GLY A 150 4.45 -4.01 -20.32
CA GLY A 150 5.76 -4.08 -19.64
C GLY A 150 6.50 -2.74 -19.71
N LEU A 151 6.46 -2.07 -20.85
CA LEU A 151 7.00 -0.72 -21.02
C LEU A 151 6.26 0.29 -20.11
N ALA A 152 4.95 0.16 -19.94
CA ALA A 152 4.16 1.03 -19.06
C ALA A 152 4.56 0.84 -17.59
N ILE A 153 4.73 -0.40 -17.13
CA ILE A 153 5.21 -0.71 -15.76
C ILE A 153 6.61 -0.13 -15.56
N LYS A 154 7.52 -0.34 -16.51
CA LYS A 154 8.88 0.21 -16.46
C LYS A 154 8.86 1.74 -16.35
N THR A 155 8.06 2.40 -17.18
CA THR A 155 7.93 3.86 -17.20
C THR A 155 7.38 4.39 -15.87
N ALA A 156 6.37 3.73 -15.29
CA ALA A 156 5.85 4.09 -13.99
C ALA A 156 6.92 4.00 -12.90
N MET A 157 7.67 2.90 -12.86
CA MET A 157 8.76 2.68 -11.90
C MET A 157 9.90 3.72 -12.05
N GLU A 158 10.38 3.95 -13.28
CA GLU A 158 11.59 4.76 -13.52
C GLU A 158 11.32 6.27 -13.62
N GLN A 159 10.09 6.69 -13.92
CA GLN A 159 9.78 8.10 -14.16
C GLN A 159 8.71 8.64 -13.20
N VAL A 160 7.66 7.88 -12.89
CA VAL A 160 6.50 8.39 -12.12
C VAL A 160 6.67 8.21 -10.61
N PHE A 161 7.21 7.07 -10.16
CA PHE A 161 7.48 6.80 -8.75
C PHE A 161 8.77 7.45 -8.21
N THR A 162 9.29 8.45 -8.93
CA THR A 162 10.50 9.19 -8.54
C THR A 162 10.18 10.42 -7.69
N GLU A 163 11.13 10.84 -6.86
CA GLU A 163 10.95 12.06 -6.03
C GLU A 163 10.78 13.32 -6.89
N SER A 164 11.48 13.40 -8.03
CA SER A 164 11.35 14.51 -8.99
C SER A 164 9.96 14.56 -9.64
N ALA A 165 9.26 13.43 -9.74
CA ALA A 165 7.87 13.34 -10.19
C ALA A 165 6.84 13.57 -9.08
N GLY A 166 7.27 13.71 -7.82
CA GLY A 166 6.39 13.96 -6.67
C GLY A 166 6.11 12.74 -5.80
N ALA A 167 6.74 11.60 -6.07
CA ALA A 167 6.70 10.47 -5.14
C ALA A 167 7.43 10.85 -3.83
N ARG A 168 6.98 10.30 -2.71
CA ARG A 168 7.59 10.60 -1.41
C ARG A 168 8.84 9.73 -1.17
N PRO A 169 9.87 10.29 -0.50
CA PRO A 169 11.09 9.57 -0.18
C PRO A 169 10.83 8.31 0.65
N LEU A 170 11.67 7.28 0.48
CA LEU A 170 11.57 6.02 1.23
C LEU A 170 11.57 6.22 2.76
N LYS A 171 12.33 7.21 3.27
CA LYS A 171 12.37 7.54 4.70
C LYS A 171 11.03 7.93 5.32
N LYS A 172 10.05 8.35 4.50
CA LYS A 172 8.70 8.68 4.99
C LYS A 172 7.79 7.43 5.12
N ASN A 173 8.25 6.26 4.66
CA ASN A 173 7.52 5.00 4.70
C ASN A 173 6.09 5.13 4.15
N ILE A 174 5.96 5.80 3.01
CA ILE A 174 4.70 5.97 2.28
C ILE A 174 4.59 4.86 1.24
N GLY A 175 3.46 4.15 1.24
CA GLY A 175 3.16 3.12 0.26
C GLY A 175 3.18 3.66 -1.17
N LYS A 176 3.68 2.84 -2.09
CA LYS A 176 3.67 3.11 -3.53
C LYS A 176 2.82 2.04 -4.18
N VAL A 177 1.68 2.44 -4.74
CA VAL A 177 0.72 1.50 -5.32
C VAL A 177 0.51 1.81 -6.79
N ALA A 178 0.61 0.79 -7.63
CA ALA A 178 0.24 0.84 -9.03
C ALA A 178 -1.05 0.03 -9.25
N ILE A 179 -2.04 0.63 -9.91
CA ILE A 179 -3.26 -0.05 -10.36
C ILE A 179 -3.21 -0.13 -11.87
N ILE A 180 -3.00 -1.34 -12.38
CA ILE A 180 -2.95 -1.62 -13.81
C ILE A 180 -4.35 -2.02 -14.26
N VAL A 181 -4.94 -1.27 -15.18
CA VAL A 181 -6.26 -1.57 -15.75
C VAL A 181 -6.07 -1.96 -17.21
N THR A 182 -6.38 -3.21 -17.57
CA THR A 182 -6.17 -3.74 -18.93
C THR A 182 -7.25 -4.76 -19.30
N ASP A 183 -7.58 -4.83 -20.59
CA ASP A 183 -8.48 -5.84 -21.15
C ASP A 183 -7.73 -7.00 -21.82
N GLY A 184 -6.40 -6.96 -21.83
CA GLY A 184 -5.62 -7.55 -22.91
C GLY A 184 -4.54 -8.53 -22.51
N ARG A 185 -3.88 -9.03 -23.56
CA ARG A 185 -2.62 -9.78 -23.48
C ARG A 185 -1.49 -8.84 -23.84
N PRO A 186 -0.50 -8.64 -22.96
CA PRO A 186 0.64 -7.81 -23.28
C PRO A 186 1.40 -8.37 -24.49
N GLN A 187 1.89 -7.47 -25.34
CA GLN A 187 2.71 -7.81 -26.50
C GLN A 187 4.21 -7.83 -26.17
N ASP A 188 4.56 -7.45 -24.95
CA ASP A 188 5.90 -7.46 -24.37
C ASP A 188 5.95 -8.31 -23.09
N LYS A 189 7.17 -8.48 -22.55
CA LYS A 189 7.39 -9.27 -21.33
C LYS A 189 7.03 -8.46 -20.10
N VAL A 190 6.00 -8.90 -19.37
CA VAL A 190 5.54 -8.23 -18.13
C VAL A 190 6.12 -8.82 -16.84
N GLU A 191 6.50 -10.10 -16.86
CA GLU A 191 6.86 -10.82 -15.63
C GLU A 191 8.12 -10.26 -14.96
N GLU A 192 9.21 -10.10 -15.71
CA GLU A 192 10.49 -9.61 -15.21
C GLU A 192 10.38 -8.16 -14.71
N VAL A 193 9.69 -7.29 -15.45
CA VAL A 193 9.51 -5.88 -15.09
C VAL A 193 8.56 -5.69 -13.91
N ALA A 194 7.48 -6.49 -13.83
CA ALA A 194 6.60 -6.47 -12.67
C ALA A 194 7.33 -6.98 -11.42
N ALA A 195 8.17 -8.01 -11.54
CA ALA A 195 9.03 -8.47 -10.45
C ALA A 195 10.00 -7.37 -9.99
N ALA A 196 10.63 -6.65 -10.92
CA ALA A 196 11.50 -5.51 -10.59
C ALA A 196 10.73 -4.39 -9.87
N ALA A 197 9.53 -4.03 -10.35
CA ALA A 197 8.69 -3.03 -9.71
C ALA A 197 8.28 -3.43 -8.29
N ARG A 198 7.90 -4.70 -8.07
CA ARG A 198 7.61 -5.23 -6.72
C ARG A 198 8.83 -5.21 -5.81
N ALA A 199 10.00 -5.59 -6.33
CA ALA A 199 11.26 -5.51 -5.59
C ALA A 199 11.65 -4.07 -5.24
N PHE A 200 11.21 -3.09 -6.03
CA PHE A 200 11.36 -1.66 -5.75
C PHE A 200 10.38 -1.12 -4.70
N GLY A 201 9.51 -1.97 -4.15
CA GLY A 201 8.51 -1.59 -3.14
C GLY A 201 7.22 -1.01 -3.72
N ILE A 202 6.94 -1.26 -5.00
CA ILE A 202 5.66 -0.92 -5.63
C ILE A 202 4.71 -2.10 -5.49
N GLU A 203 3.60 -1.89 -4.80
CA GLU A 203 2.51 -2.84 -4.70
C GLU A 203 1.62 -2.72 -5.94
N ILE A 204 1.39 -3.83 -6.63
CA ILE A 204 0.71 -3.85 -7.94
C ILE A 204 -0.62 -4.57 -7.82
N TYR A 205 -1.69 -3.85 -8.15
CA TYR A 205 -3.05 -4.38 -8.34
C TYR A 205 -3.32 -4.47 -9.84
N ALA A 206 -3.79 -5.63 -10.31
CA ALA A 206 -4.15 -5.86 -11.69
C ALA A 206 -5.67 -5.98 -11.83
N VAL A 207 -6.26 -5.13 -12.67
CA VAL A 207 -7.69 -5.02 -12.87
C VAL A 207 -8.00 -5.33 -14.33
N GLY A 208 -8.66 -6.45 -14.55
CA GLY A 208 -9.12 -6.92 -15.85
C GLY A 208 -10.42 -6.25 -16.30
N VAL A 209 -10.51 -5.84 -17.56
CA VAL A 209 -11.75 -5.37 -18.19
C VAL A 209 -12.23 -6.41 -19.22
N ASP A 210 -13.54 -6.72 -19.23
CA ASP A 210 -14.16 -7.70 -20.15
C ASP A 210 -13.36 -9.02 -20.26
N ARG A 211 -12.71 -9.28 -21.40
CA ARG A 211 -12.02 -10.54 -21.72
C ARG A 211 -10.55 -10.58 -21.27
N ALA A 212 -10.20 -9.83 -20.24
CA ALA A 212 -8.82 -9.78 -19.74
C ALA A 212 -8.26 -11.18 -19.42
N ASP A 213 -6.99 -11.38 -19.77
CA ASP A 213 -6.31 -12.66 -19.63
C ASP A 213 -5.79 -12.86 -18.19
N MET A 214 -6.42 -13.77 -17.44
CA MET A 214 -6.05 -14.02 -16.04
C MET A 214 -4.59 -14.37 -15.82
N ARG A 215 -3.97 -15.08 -16.76
CA ARG A 215 -2.57 -15.49 -16.62
C ARG A 215 -1.68 -14.25 -16.62
N SER A 216 -1.95 -13.35 -17.56
CA SER A 216 -1.23 -12.07 -17.69
C SER A 216 -1.44 -11.18 -16.47
N LEU A 217 -2.67 -11.05 -15.97
CA LEU A 217 -2.97 -10.27 -14.75
C LEU A 217 -2.20 -10.81 -13.53
N LYS A 218 -2.17 -12.13 -13.35
CA LYS A 218 -1.44 -12.79 -12.25
C LYS A 218 0.08 -12.63 -12.33
N GLN A 219 0.66 -12.50 -13.51
CA GLN A 219 2.10 -12.26 -13.67
C GLN A 219 2.50 -10.83 -13.24
N MET A 220 1.58 -9.87 -13.37
CA MET A 220 1.81 -8.47 -13.02
C MET A 220 1.55 -8.20 -11.53
N ALA A 221 0.44 -8.72 -11.00
CA ALA A 221 -0.03 -8.43 -9.66
C ALA A 221 0.95 -8.86 -8.55
N SER A 222 0.81 -8.21 -7.39
CA SER A 222 1.49 -8.62 -6.16
C SER A 222 0.80 -9.81 -5.49
N GLN A 223 1.48 -10.43 -4.54
CA GLN A 223 0.92 -11.52 -3.73
C GLN A 223 0.25 -10.95 -2.46
N PRO A 224 -0.81 -11.60 -1.93
CA PRO A 224 -1.51 -12.76 -2.49
C PRO A 224 -2.42 -12.36 -3.66
N LEU A 225 -2.50 -13.21 -4.69
CA LEU A 225 -3.24 -12.88 -5.93
C LEU A 225 -4.74 -12.61 -5.71
N ASP A 226 -5.36 -13.27 -4.73
CA ASP A 226 -6.78 -13.09 -4.42
C ASP A 226 -7.10 -11.69 -3.87
N ASP A 227 -6.08 -10.98 -3.38
CA ASP A 227 -6.17 -9.59 -2.90
C ASP A 227 -5.74 -8.56 -3.94
N HIS A 228 -5.13 -9.00 -5.06
CA HIS A 228 -4.46 -8.10 -6.02
C HIS A 228 -4.92 -8.26 -7.47
N VAL A 229 -5.81 -9.20 -7.76
CA VAL A 229 -6.35 -9.43 -9.12
C VAL A 229 -7.87 -9.32 -9.12
N PHE A 230 -8.41 -8.44 -9.96
CA PHE A 230 -9.84 -8.12 -10.00
C PHE A 230 -10.38 -8.02 -11.44
N TYR A 231 -11.71 -8.07 -11.61
CA TYR A 231 -12.40 -7.92 -12.90
C TYR A 231 -13.51 -6.86 -12.85
N VAL A 232 -13.41 -5.78 -13.64
CA VAL A 232 -14.33 -4.62 -13.62
C VAL A 232 -15.80 -5.01 -13.82
N GLU A 233 -16.10 -6.11 -14.52
CA GLU A 233 -17.48 -6.55 -14.75
C GLU A 233 -18.19 -7.11 -13.52
N THR A 234 -17.46 -7.44 -12.45
CA THR A 234 -18.09 -7.87 -11.20
C THR A 234 -18.53 -6.65 -10.40
N TYR A 235 -19.84 -6.41 -10.32
CA TYR A 235 -20.44 -5.50 -9.33
C TYR A 235 -19.78 -5.78 -7.97
N GLY A 236 -19.03 -4.81 -7.45
CA GLY A 236 -18.28 -4.93 -6.20
C GLY A 236 -16.76 -4.88 -6.31
N VAL A 237 -16.13 -4.75 -7.49
CA VAL A 237 -14.66 -4.51 -7.56
C VAL A 237 -14.28 -3.22 -6.88
N ILE A 238 -15.03 -2.16 -7.11
CA ILE A 238 -14.77 -0.87 -6.48
C ILE A 238 -14.95 -1.01 -4.97
N GLU A 239 -16.02 -1.65 -4.51
CA GLU A 239 -16.21 -1.89 -3.07
C GLU A 239 -15.10 -2.76 -2.46
N LYS A 240 -14.63 -3.81 -3.15
CA LYS A 240 -13.54 -4.68 -2.68
C LYS A 240 -12.21 -3.94 -2.65
N LEU A 241 -11.85 -3.26 -3.74
CA LEU A 241 -10.64 -2.44 -3.80
C LEU A 241 -10.73 -1.34 -2.76
N THR A 242 -11.80 -0.56 -2.72
CA THR A 242 -12.01 0.48 -1.71
C THR A 242 -12.01 -0.09 -0.30
N SER A 243 -12.57 -1.27 -0.03
CA SER A 243 -12.48 -1.92 1.29
C SER A 243 -11.05 -2.30 1.61
N LYS A 244 -10.33 -2.91 0.67
CA LYS A 244 -8.92 -3.29 0.86
C LYS A 244 -8.02 -2.07 1.03
N PHE A 245 -8.19 -1.04 0.20
CA PHE A 245 -7.51 0.23 0.33
C PHE A 245 -7.90 0.90 1.63
N ARG A 246 -9.15 0.88 2.07
CA ARG A 246 -9.53 1.37 3.40
C ARG A 246 -8.88 0.55 4.50
N GLU A 247 -8.89 -0.77 4.48
CA GLU A 247 -8.23 -1.60 5.50
C GLU A 247 -6.71 -1.35 5.53
N THR A 248 -6.09 -1.15 4.37
CA THR A 248 -4.63 -0.95 4.22
C THR A 248 -4.22 0.49 4.53
N LEU A 249 -5.06 1.46 4.17
CA LEU A 249 -4.83 2.90 4.35
C LEU A 249 -5.43 3.43 5.65
N CYS A 250 -6.39 2.75 6.27
CA CYS A 250 -6.82 3.03 7.62
C CYS A 250 -5.72 2.58 8.57
N GLY A 251 -4.78 3.48 8.82
CA GLY A 251 -3.95 3.38 9.98
C GLY A 251 -4.84 3.50 11.21
N PHE A 252 -4.73 2.55 12.13
CA PHE A 252 -5.28 2.73 13.46
C PHE A 252 -4.54 3.92 14.09
N ASP A 253 -5.23 5.04 14.29
CA ASP A 253 -4.64 6.21 14.95
C ASP A 253 -4.54 5.93 16.46
N ALA A 254 -3.55 5.11 16.82
CA ALA A 254 -3.25 4.77 18.20
C ALA A 254 -2.92 6.03 19.02
N CYS A 255 -2.40 7.08 18.37
CA CYS A 255 -2.18 8.37 19.02
C CYS A 255 -3.51 9.09 19.36
N ALA A 256 -4.53 9.01 18.51
CA ALA A 256 -5.85 9.60 18.77
C ALA A 256 -6.68 8.83 19.81
N LEU A 257 -6.40 7.54 20.01
CA LEU A 257 -7.08 6.70 21.01
C LEU A 257 -6.60 6.90 22.45
N GLY A 258 -5.57 7.71 22.63
CA GLY A 258 -4.89 7.90 23.91
C GLY A 258 -3.55 7.17 23.92
N HIS A 259 -2.49 7.96 24.06
CA HIS A 259 -1.12 7.49 24.16
C HIS A 259 -0.47 8.01 25.44
N ASN A 260 0.68 7.45 25.82
CA ASN A 260 1.42 7.89 26.99
C ASN A 260 2.82 8.45 26.69
N CYS A 261 3.05 8.89 25.45
CA CYS A 261 4.24 9.65 25.07
C CYS A 261 4.32 10.99 25.81
N GLN A 262 5.48 11.32 26.38
CA GLN A 262 5.71 12.60 27.04
C GLN A 262 5.72 13.78 26.05
N HIS A 263 6.27 13.58 24.85
CA HIS A 263 6.40 14.63 23.83
C HIS A 263 5.58 14.35 22.59
N ILE A 264 6.12 13.62 21.63
CA ILE A 264 5.51 13.40 20.32
C ILE A 264 5.08 11.94 20.25
N CYS A 265 3.82 11.70 19.88
CA CYS A 265 3.33 10.37 19.50
C CYS A 265 3.36 10.23 17.99
N VAL A 266 3.95 9.13 17.52
CA VAL A 266 4.02 8.81 16.10
C VAL A 266 3.32 7.48 15.88
N ASN A 267 2.28 7.50 15.04
CA ASN A 267 1.54 6.29 14.66
C ASN A 267 2.45 5.31 13.90
N ASN A 268 2.31 4.02 14.22
CA ASN A 268 3.02 2.91 13.60
C ASN A 268 2.03 1.79 13.29
N ASN A 269 1.45 1.80 12.09
CA ASN A 269 0.47 0.82 11.60
C ASN A 269 -0.72 0.62 12.56
N ALA A 270 -0.60 -0.30 13.52
CA ALA A 270 -1.58 -0.66 14.54
C ALA A 270 -1.21 -0.21 15.98
N SER A 271 -0.08 0.47 16.16
CA SER A 271 0.47 0.93 17.45
C SER A 271 0.99 2.37 17.32
N TYR A 272 1.66 2.88 18.35
CA TYR A 272 2.46 4.10 18.28
C TYR A 272 3.86 3.88 18.88
N PHE A 273 4.76 4.82 18.60
CA PHE A 273 5.99 5.01 19.35
C PHE A 273 6.15 6.48 19.70
N CYS A 274 7.03 6.76 20.66
CA CYS A 274 7.24 8.11 21.16
C CYS A 274 8.54 8.70 20.61
N GLU A 275 8.48 9.94 20.16
CA GLU A 275 9.64 10.74 19.77
C GLU A 275 9.78 11.95 20.71
N CYS A 276 11.01 12.45 20.81
CA CYS A 276 11.33 13.62 21.59
C CYS A 276 11.52 14.84 20.69
N ARG A 277 11.11 16.01 21.19
CA ARG A 277 11.43 17.30 20.54
C ARG A 277 12.93 17.54 20.52
N GLU A 278 13.38 18.41 19.64
CA GLU A 278 14.78 18.77 19.47
C GLU A 278 15.43 19.17 20.82
N GLY A 279 16.64 18.66 21.07
CA GLY A 279 17.35 18.83 22.35
C GLY A 279 16.95 17.85 23.47
N TYR A 280 16.20 16.80 23.17
CA TYR A 280 15.83 15.73 24.11
C TYR A 280 16.10 14.34 23.52
N VAL A 281 16.40 13.38 24.39
CA VAL A 281 16.65 11.97 24.04
C VAL A 281 15.61 11.09 24.72
N ILE A 282 15.11 10.08 24.01
CA ILE A 282 14.14 9.12 24.53
C ILE A 282 14.79 8.25 25.61
N ASN A 283 14.11 8.09 26.74
CA ASN A 283 14.58 7.25 27.84
C ASN A 283 14.35 5.76 27.54
N SER A 284 14.90 4.88 28.38
CA SER A 284 14.80 3.42 28.23
C SER A 284 13.37 2.88 28.29
N ASP A 285 12.44 3.65 28.88
CA ASP A 285 11.01 3.32 28.91
C ASP A 285 10.29 3.54 27.56
N LYS A 286 10.99 4.11 26.57
CA LYS A 286 10.50 4.45 25.22
C LYS A 286 9.31 5.41 25.21
N LYS A 287 9.09 6.14 26.31
CA LYS A 287 7.89 6.95 26.56
C LYS A 287 8.24 8.35 27.03
N THR A 288 9.25 8.47 27.88
CA THR A 288 9.70 9.75 28.45
C THR A 288 10.97 10.25 27.77
N CYS A 289 11.21 11.55 27.86
CA CYS A 289 12.27 12.29 27.19
C CYS A 289 13.09 13.08 28.23
N SER A 290 14.40 12.88 28.21
CA SER A 290 15.37 13.63 29.03
C SER A 290 16.09 14.66 28.17
N LYS A 291 16.37 15.85 28.72
CA LYS A 291 17.10 16.88 27.99
C LYS A 291 18.48 16.34 27.62
N GLN A 292 18.88 16.49 26.36
CA GLN A 292 20.22 16.16 25.92
C GLN A 292 21.15 17.15 26.62
N THR A 293 21.80 16.72 27.71
CA THR A 293 22.89 17.46 28.30
C THR A 293 24.01 17.44 27.27
N ASN A 294 24.09 18.50 26.47
CA ASN A 294 25.29 18.83 25.74
C ASN A 294 26.41 18.84 26.78
N GLY A 295 27.19 17.77 26.81
CA GLY A 295 28.53 17.79 27.35
C GLY A 295 29.31 18.75 26.48
N PHE A 296 29.17 20.04 26.77
CA PHE A 296 30.20 21.01 26.47
C PHE A 296 31.43 20.50 27.22
N VAL A 297 32.28 19.75 26.52
CA VAL A 297 33.70 19.75 26.82
C VAL A 297 34.14 21.18 26.47
N HIS A 298 34.01 22.08 27.44
CA HIS A 298 34.72 23.35 27.39
C HIS A 298 36.21 23.00 27.43
N VAL A 299 36.85 23.15 26.27
CA VAL A 299 38.31 23.25 26.19
C VAL A 299 38.74 24.46 27.02
N TRP A 300 39.89 24.32 27.69
CA TRP A 300 40.67 25.33 28.45
C TRP A 300 40.28 25.52 29.93
N ASP A 301 40.94 24.80 30.82
CA ASP A 301 42.08 25.32 31.60
C ASP A 301 42.19 24.65 33.00
N VAL A 302 42.99 23.58 33.10
CA VAL A 302 43.72 23.29 34.34
C VAL A 302 45.19 23.43 34.00
N HIS A 303 45.72 24.59 34.39
CA HIS A 303 47.12 24.92 34.34
C HIS A 303 48.01 23.76 34.82
N ARG A 304 48.79 23.24 33.87
CA ARG A 304 50.26 23.13 33.95
C ARG A 304 50.83 23.57 35.32
N LYS A 305 51.25 22.62 36.16
CA LYS A 305 52.62 22.58 36.74
C LYS A 305 52.85 21.40 37.70
N PHE A 306 54.05 20.85 37.50
CA PHE A 306 54.84 19.88 38.28
C PHE A 306 54.54 18.39 38.07
N LYS A 307 55.54 17.51 37.88
CA LYS A 307 56.93 17.60 37.38
C LYS A 307 57.40 16.13 37.31
N CYS A 308 58.10 15.81 36.22
CA CYS A 308 59.15 14.79 36.07
C CYS A 308 59.21 13.57 37.02
N LEU A 309 59.14 12.38 36.42
CA LEU A 309 60.01 11.20 36.61
C LEU A 309 59.52 10.20 35.54
N GLU A 310 60.28 9.63 34.61
CA GLU A 310 61.72 9.58 34.38
C GLU A 310 61.91 8.94 32.98
N GLU A 311 62.78 9.50 32.15
CA GLU A 311 63.35 8.79 31.00
C GLU A 311 64.57 7.99 31.46
N ARG A 312 64.76 6.81 30.85
CA ARG A 312 66.05 6.13 30.58
C ARG A 312 66.97 5.78 31.75
N ILE A 313 67.25 4.48 31.87
CA ILE A 313 68.56 3.96 32.24
C ILE A 313 69.01 2.96 31.16
N TYR A 314 70.16 3.27 30.56
CA TYR A 314 71.05 2.55 29.62
C TYR A 314 70.58 2.17 28.21
#